data_AF-A0A9D5PP09-F1
#
_entry.id   AF-A0A9D5PP09-F1
#
_cell.length_a   1.000
_cell.length_b   1.000
_cell.length_c   1.000
_cell.angle_alpha   90.00
_cell.angle_beta   90.00
_cell.angle_gamma   90.00
#
_symmetry.space_group_name_H-M   'P 1'
#
loop_
_entity.id
_entity.type
_entity.pdbx_description
1 polymer ?
#
loop_
_entity_poly.entity_id
_entity_poly.type
_entity_poly.pdbx_seq_one_letter_code
_entity_poly.pdbx_strand_id
1 'polypeptide(L)'
;MRITKKINFLKTSLLVLLIAAAAVTLPSCKDEAKDTGGETSVVEAAEQITITVAVTGPDGATTELPVTTDAENLEDAFLDSGFISGDMGEYGLYIKTVNGITADYNTDGAYWAMYKDGEYLMTGAKDTPIADGEHYELVYTVG
;
A
#
# COMPACT_ATOMS: atom_id res chain seq x y z
N MET A 1 2.86 -27.89 11.98
CA MET A 1 1.91 -26.83 12.36
C MET A 1 2.50 -26.01 13.49
N ARG A 2 2.38 -24.67 13.40
CA ARG A 2 3.08 -23.60 14.13
C ARG A 2 4.43 -23.18 13.54
N ILE A 3 4.37 -22.51 12.40
CA ILE A 3 5.39 -21.51 12.04
C ILE A 3 4.87 -20.18 12.59
N THR A 4 5.64 -19.66 13.54
CA THR A 4 5.34 -18.48 14.33
C THR A 4 5.48 -17.23 13.45
N LYS A 5 4.36 -16.60 13.06
CA LYS A 5 4.37 -15.23 12.51
C LYS A 5 4.85 -14.26 13.60
N LYS A 6 6.10 -13.83 13.51
CA LYS A 6 6.67 -12.62 14.13
C LYS A 6 7.51 -12.02 13.00
N ILE A 7 7.38 -10.75 12.62
CA ILE A 7 7.55 -9.56 13.43
C ILE A 7 6.79 -8.43 12.70
N ASN A 8 6.03 -7.62 13.46
CA ASN A 8 5.48 -6.34 13.00
C ASN A 8 6.55 -5.54 12.24
N PHE A 9 6.40 -5.41 10.91
CA PHE A 9 7.17 -4.42 10.18
C PHE A 9 6.55 -3.05 10.47
N LEU A 10 7.33 -2.34 11.27
CA LEU A 10 7.14 -0.99 11.75
C LEU A 10 6.64 -0.06 10.64
N LYS A 11 5.43 0.51 10.84
CA LYS A 11 4.85 1.65 10.12
C LYS A 11 5.90 2.75 9.93
N THR A 12 6.69 2.67 8.86
CA THR A 12 7.65 3.70 8.49
C THR A 12 7.06 4.51 7.35
N SER A 13 5.98 5.22 7.68
CA SER A 13 5.51 6.37 6.92
C SER A 13 6.61 7.44 7.04
N LEU A 14 7.52 7.43 6.07
CA LEU A 14 8.61 8.41 5.98
C LEU A 14 8.07 9.66 5.28
N LEU A 15 7.51 10.57 6.07
CA LEU A 15 7.30 11.95 5.65
C LEU A 15 8.68 12.62 5.54
N VAL A 16 9.22 12.70 4.32
CA VAL A 16 10.49 13.39 4.04
C VAL A 16 10.28 14.90 4.20
N LEU A 17 10.63 15.42 5.37
CA LEU A 17 10.78 16.86 5.60
C LEU A 17 12.20 17.29 5.17
N LEU A 18 12.21 18.15 4.15
CA LEU A 18 13.35 18.77 3.52
C LEU A 18 13.99 19.79 4.49
N ILE A 19 15.17 19.49 5.05
CA ILE A 19 16.00 20.48 5.75
C ILE A 19 17.45 20.37 5.27
N ALA A 20 17.97 21.54 4.89
CA ALA A 20 19.18 21.77 4.13
C ALA A 20 20.49 21.62 4.91
N ALA A 21 21.53 21.24 4.15
CA ALA A 21 22.92 21.71 4.20
C ALA A 21 23.69 21.64 5.53
N ALA A 22 24.74 20.79 5.55
CA ALA A 22 26.11 21.22 5.86
C ALA A 22 27.12 20.15 5.41
N ALA A 23 28.01 20.53 4.49
CA ALA A 23 29.17 19.75 4.11
C ALA A 23 30.21 19.71 5.25
N VAL A 24 30.72 18.52 5.58
CA VAL A 24 31.98 18.37 6.31
C VAL A 24 32.78 17.22 5.70
N THR A 25 34.01 17.54 5.32
CA THR A 25 34.98 16.70 4.61
C THR A 25 36.11 16.20 5.52
N LEU A 26 36.43 14.90 5.40
CA LEU A 26 37.70 14.16 5.64
C LEU A 26 38.21 13.96 7.11
N PRO A 27 39.18 13.05 7.43
CA PRO A 27 39.91 12.05 6.61
C PRO A 27 40.00 10.59 7.20
N SER A 28 40.42 9.67 6.31
CA SER A 28 41.11 8.36 6.49
C SER A 28 41.58 7.92 7.89
N CYS A 29 41.24 6.68 8.29
CA CYS A 29 42.21 5.78 8.92
C CYS A 29 41.84 4.29 8.74
N LYS A 30 42.90 3.50 8.68
CA LYS A 30 43.06 2.13 8.20
C LYS A 30 43.25 1.24 9.42
N ASP A 31 42.50 0.13 9.53
CA ASP A 31 42.98 -1.08 10.20
C ASP A 31 42.10 -2.29 9.86
N GLU A 32 42.79 -3.39 9.54
CA GLU A 32 42.21 -4.68 9.20
C GLU A 32 41.87 -5.47 10.46
N ALA A 33 40.68 -6.07 10.51
CA ALA A 33 40.47 -7.26 11.32
C ALA A 33 39.19 -8.02 10.92
N LYS A 34 39.43 -9.26 10.45
CA LYS A 34 38.69 -10.47 10.84
C LYS A 34 37.29 -10.67 10.23
N ASP A 35 37.29 -11.12 8.97
CA ASP A 35 36.14 -11.77 8.35
C ASP A 35 35.85 -13.10 9.03
N THR A 36 34.86 -13.07 9.92
CA THR A 36 34.23 -14.26 10.53
C THR A 36 32.89 -14.39 9.85
N GLY A 37 32.65 -15.58 9.29
CA GLY A 37 31.49 -15.91 8.46
C GLY A 37 30.19 -15.24 8.89
N GLY A 38 29.71 -14.36 8.01
CA GLY A 38 28.31 -14.01 7.91
C GLY A 38 27.79 -14.68 6.65
N GLU A 39 26.92 -15.67 6.82
CA GLU A 39 25.99 -16.09 5.78
C GLU A 39 25.29 -14.83 5.29
N THR A 40 25.78 -14.30 4.17
CA THR A 40 25.15 -13.20 3.45
C THR A 40 23.89 -13.82 2.86
N SER A 41 22.84 -13.87 3.67
CA SER A 41 21.49 -13.97 3.16
C SER A 41 21.30 -12.72 2.33
N VAL A 42 21.49 -12.88 1.02
CA VAL A 42 21.04 -11.91 0.04
C VAL A 42 19.56 -11.80 0.28
N VAL A 43 19.16 -10.78 1.04
CA VAL A 43 17.78 -10.33 1.05
C VAL A 43 17.58 -9.78 -0.35
N GLU A 44 17.04 -10.61 -1.24
CA GLU A 44 16.43 -10.17 -2.48
C GLU A 44 15.42 -9.10 -2.06
N ALA A 45 15.78 -7.84 -2.22
CA ALA A 45 14.87 -6.74 -1.97
C ALA A 45 13.75 -6.91 -3.00
N ALA A 46 12.52 -7.15 -2.53
CA ALA A 46 11.37 -7.19 -3.43
C ALA A 46 11.33 -5.88 -4.22
N GLU A 47 11.20 -5.98 -5.53
CA GLU A 47 11.04 -4.80 -6.39
C GLU A 47 9.74 -4.12 -5.97
N GLN A 48 9.87 -2.91 -5.41
CA GLN A 48 8.71 -2.10 -5.06
C GLN A 48 8.19 -1.43 -6.33
N ILE A 49 6.88 -1.47 -6.51
CA ILE A 49 6.15 -0.72 -7.52
C ILE A 49 5.36 0.39 -6.85
N THR A 50 4.94 1.40 -7.61
CA THR A 50 4.04 2.44 -7.15
C THR A 50 2.79 2.48 -8.04
N ILE A 51 1.63 2.27 -7.41
CA ILE A 51 0.33 2.50 -8.04
C ILE A 51 -0.25 3.81 -7.52
N THR A 52 -1.17 4.41 -8.27
CA THR A 52 -1.95 5.57 -7.83
C THR A 52 -3.36 5.13 -7.49
N VAL A 53 -3.85 5.54 -6.31
CA VAL A 53 -5.23 5.29 -5.87
C VAL A 53 -5.96 6.62 -5.75
N ALA A 54 -6.90 6.89 -6.65
CA ALA A 54 -7.80 8.03 -6.58
C ALA A 54 -9.04 7.70 -5.73
N VAL A 55 -9.28 8.45 -4.67
CA VAL A 55 -10.43 8.28 -3.79
C VAL A 55 -11.40 9.42 -4.01
N THR A 56 -12.60 9.11 -4.50
CA THR A 56 -13.70 10.08 -4.65
C THR A 56 -14.70 9.89 -3.52
N GLY A 57 -14.79 10.88 -2.64
CA GLY A 57 -15.67 10.87 -1.47
C GLY A 57 -17.15 11.15 -1.81
N PRO A 58 -18.04 11.10 -0.79
CA PRO A 58 -19.48 11.36 -0.96
C PRO A 58 -19.80 12.80 -1.37
N ASP A 59 -18.89 13.74 -1.16
CA ASP A 59 -18.99 15.13 -1.62
C ASP A 59 -18.55 15.32 -3.09
N GLY A 60 -18.09 14.25 -3.74
CA GLY A 60 -17.56 14.26 -5.10
C GLY A 60 -16.14 14.80 -5.20
N ALA A 61 -15.47 15.12 -4.08
CA ALA A 61 -14.07 15.52 -4.10
C ALA A 61 -13.18 14.29 -4.28
N THR A 62 -12.17 14.41 -5.15
CA THR A 62 -11.20 13.36 -5.44
C THR A 62 -9.84 13.69 -4.86
N THR A 63 -9.20 12.72 -4.22
CA THR A 63 -7.81 12.80 -3.74
C THR A 63 -7.01 11.64 -4.31
N GLU A 64 -5.86 11.91 -4.92
CA GLU A 64 -4.94 10.90 -5.40
C GLU A 64 -3.87 10.57 -4.35
N LEU A 65 -3.65 9.28 -4.10
CA LEU A 65 -2.69 8.79 -3.12
C LEU A 65 -1.75 7.79 -3.80
N PRO A 66 -0.42 8.05 -3.84
CA PRO A 66 0.54 7.05 -4.28
C PRO A 66 0.66 5.95 -3.23
N VAL A 67 0.63 4.69 -3.69
CA VAL A 67 0.85 3.50 -2.87
C VAL A 67 2.07 2.78 -3.41
N THR A 68 3.18 2.88 -2.69
CA THR A 68 4.38 2.08 -2.95
C THR A 68 4.25 0.76 -2.20
N THR A 69 4.42 -0.36 -2.91
CA THR A 69 4.16 -1.70 -2.38
C THR A 69 5.00 -2.75 -3.12
N ASP A 70 5.24 -3.88 -2.48
CA ASP A 70 5.79 -5.11 -3.06
C ASP A 70 4.70 -6.21 -3.22
N ALA A 71 3.43 -5.85 -3.02
CA ALA A 71 2.31 -6.78 -3.18
C ALA A 71 2.11 -7.22 -4.64
N GLU A 72 1.62 -8.45 -4.82
CA GLU A 72 1.32 -9.00 -6.15
C GLU A 72 -0.07 -8.60 -6.66
N ASN A 73 -0.97 -8.23 -5.74
CA ASN A 73 -2.37 -7.92 -6.05
C ASN A 73 -2.87 -6.66 -5.31
N LEU A 74 -4.00 -6.14 -5.79
CA LEU A 74 -4.57 -4.90 -5.32
C LEU A 74 -5.12 -4.98 -3.88
N GLU A 75 -5.62 -6.14 -3.43
CA GLU A 75 -6.13 -6.33 -2.07
C GLU A 75 -5.03 -6.14 -1.02
N ASP A 76 -3.90 -6.82 -1.20
CA ASP A 76 -2.77 -6.71 -0.28
C ASP A 76 -2.21 -5.28 -0.28
N ALA A 77 -2.06 -4.66 -1.45
CA ALA A 77 -1.65 -3.26 -1.56
C ALA A 77 -2.60 -2.29 -0.83
N PHE A 78 -3.91 -2.51 -0.94
CA PHE A 78 -4.92 -1.69 -0.25
C PHE A 78 -4.84 -1.84 1.27
N LEU A 79 -4.70 -3.05 1.79
CA LEU A 79 -4.62 -3.29 3.24
C LEU A 79 -3.35 -2.70 3.84
N ASP A 80 -2.22 -2.86 3.14
CA ASP A 80 -0.92 -2.35 3.59
C ASP A 80 -0.85 -0.82 3.54
N SER A 81 -1.61 -0.18 2.64
CA SER A 81 -1.73 1.28 2.56
C SER A 81 -2.28 1.91 3.86
N GLY A 82 -3.05 1.15 4.65
CA GLY A 82 -3.58 1.56 5.94
C GLY A 82 -4.71 2.60 5.91
N PHE A 83 -5.05 3.16 4.74
CA PHE A 83 -6.20 4.07 4.59
C PHE A 83 -7.44 3.39 4.02
N ILE A 84 -7.32 2.13 3.61
CA ILE A 84 -8.42 1.26 3.16
C ILE A 84 -8.60 0.13 4.18
N SER A 85 -9.84 -0.15 4.57
CA SER A 85 -10.18 -1.32 5.37
C SER A 85 -11.56 -1.84 5.04
N GLY A 86 -11.82 -3.08 5.44
CA GLY A 86 -13.01 -3.81 5.06
C GLY A 86 -13.10 -5.16 5.73
N ASP A 87 -14.13 -5.91 5.36
CA ASP A 87 -14.37 -7.25 5.87
C ASP A 87 -13.86 -8.28 4.87
N MET A 88 -13.19 -9.31 5.37
CA MET A 88 -12.74 -10.43 4.54
C MET A 88 -13.85 -11.47 4.37
N GLY A 89 -14.24 -11.71 3.13
CA GLY A 89 -15.23 -12.72 2.74
C GLY A 89 -14.66 -13.83 1.88
N GLU A 90 -15.55 -14.70 1.40
CA GLU A 90 -15.19 -15.80 0.47
C GLU A 90 -14.57 -15.27 -0.83
N TYR A 91 -14.98 -14.08 -1.28
CA TYR A 91 -14.55 -13.44 -2.52
C TYR A 91 -13.42 -12.40 -2.32
N GLY A 92 -12.81 -12.36 -1.13
CA GLY A 92 -11.79 -11.38 -0.76
C GLY A 92 -12.36 -10.18 0.01
N LEU A 93 -11.61 -9.08 -0.02
CA LEU A 93 -11.85 -7.85 0.70
C LEU A 93 -13.10 -7.14 0.20
N TYR A 94 -14.11 -7.04 1.07
CA TYR A 94 -15.21 -6.12 0.90
C TYR A 94 -14.85 -4.77 1.52
N ILE A 95 -14.51 -3.79 0.69
CA ILE A 95 -14.07 -2.47 1.13
C ILE A 95 -15.22 -1.74 1.84
N LYS A 96 -15.02 -1.40 3.12
CA LYS A 96 -15.99 -0.69 3.95
C LYS A 96 -15.60 0.76 4.15
N THR A 97 -14.32 1.01 4.39
CA THR A 97 -13.83 2.32 4.82
C THR A 97 -12.61 2.72 4.00
N VAL A 98 -12.65 3.92 3.43
CA VAL A 98 -11.53 4.55 2.70
C VAL A 98 -11.34 5.95 3.25
N ASN A 99 -10.11 6.32 3.64
CA ASN A 99 -9.79 7.60 4.28
C ASN A 99 -10.68 7.92 5.50
N GLY A 100 -11.08 6.89 6.26
CA GLY A 100 -11.95 7.03 7.43
C GLY A 100 -13.44 7.22 7.10
N ILE A 101 -13.82 7.24 5.83
CA ILE A 101 -15.21 7.34 5.38
C ILE A 101 -15.78 5.93 5.16
N THR A 102 -16.81 5.59 5.92
CA THR A 102 -17.47 4.28 5.83
C THR A 102 -18.67 4.33 4.88
N ALA A 103 -18.73 3.35 3.98
CA ALA A 103 -19.91 3.07 3.17
C ALA A 103 -20.75 1.97 3.83
N ASP A 104 -22.03 2.25 4.06
CA ASP A 104 -22.97 1.29 4.64
C ASP A 104 -24.14 1.05 3.69
N TYR A 105 -24.09 -0.10 3.02
CA TYR A 105 -25.12 -0.52 2.09
C TYR A 105 -26.48 -0.74 2.76
N ASN A 106 -26.51 -1.21 4.02
CA ASN A 106 -27.77 -1.51 4.70
C ASN A 106 -28.50 -0.25 5.17
N THR A 107 -27.75 0.82 5.44
CA THR A 107 -28.30 2.09 5.92
C THR A 107 -28.61 3.01 4.75
N ASP A 108 -27.65 3.21 3.85
CA ASP A 108 -27.70 4.27 2.84
C ASP A 108 -27.67 3.75 1.39
N GLY A 109 -27.61 2.42 1.17
CA GLY A 109 -27.35 1.86 -0.16
C GLY A 109 -25.93 2.15 -0.67
N ALA A 110 -25.03 2.60 0.23
CA ALA A 110 -23.71 3.07 -0.15
C ALA A 110 -22.65 1.96 -0.21
N TYR A 111 -21.74 2.07 -1.18
CA TYR A 111 -20.59 1.17 -1.34
C TYR A 111 -19.41 1.90 -2.03
N TRP A 112 -18.22 1.31 -1.94
CA TRP A 112 -17.04 1.75 -2.69
C TRP A 112 -16.95 0.99 -4.01
N ALA A 113 -17.14 1.68 -5.12
CA ALA A 113 -16.97 1.15 -6.46
C ALA A 113 -15.48 1.22 -6.86
N MET A 114 -14.97 0.14 -7.45
CA MET A 114 -13.57 0.03 -7.89
C MET A 114 -13.46 0.20 -9.40
N TYR A 115 -12.45 0.94 -9.83
CA TYR A 115 -12.15 1.17 -11.24
C TYR A 115 -10.65 1.07 -11.48
N LYS A 116 -10.28 0.86 -12.75
CA LYS A 116 -8.92 0.95 -13.25
C LYS A 116 -8.95 1.79 -14.52
N ASP A 117 -8.18 2.87 -14.56
CA ASP A 117 -8.14 3.82 -15.68
C ASP A 117 -9.53 4.29 -16.13
N GLY A 118 -10.46 4.51 -15.19
CA GLY A 118 -11.84 4.92 -15.45
C GLY A 118 -12.80 3.79 -15.87
N GLU A 119 -12.33 2.55 -16.02
CA GLU A 119 -13.18 1.39 -16.33
C GLU A 119 -13.54 0.61 -15.06
N TYR A 120 -14.82 0.24 -14.93
CA TYR A 120 -15.30 -0.49 -13.75
C TYR A 120 -14.61 -1.84 -13.64
N LEU A 121 -14.00 -2.13 -12.49
CA LEU A 121 -13.36 -3.41 -12.24
C LEU A 121 -14.41 -4.50 -12.06
N MET A 122 -14.41 -5.46 -12.97
CA MET A 122 -15.27 -6.65 -12.92
C MET A 122 -14.69 -7.75 -12.02
N THR A 123 -13.42 -7.64 -11.65
CA THR A 123 -12.71 -8.54 -10.73
C THR A 123 -12.60 -7.92 -9.33
N GLY A 124 -12.56 -8.76 -8.30
CA GLY A 124 -12.25 -8.30 -6.94
C GLY A 124 -10.78 -7.87 -6.81
N ALA A 125 -10.47 -7.09 -5.77
CA ALA A 125 -9.11 -6.59 -5.54
C ALA A 125 -8.08 -7.73 -5.40
N LYS A 126 -8.47 -8.84 -4.77
CA LYS A 126 -7.64 -10.04 -4.61
C LYS A 126 -7.16 -10.64 -5.94
N ASP A 127 -8.04 -10.68 -6.93
CA ASP A 127 -7.79 -11.33 -8.21
C ASP A 127 -7.30 -10.32 -9.27
N THR A 128 -6.92 -9.11 -8.84
CA THR A 128 -6.43 -8.03 -9.71
C THR A 128 -4.92 -7.87 -9.47
N PRO A 129 -4.06 -8.39 -10.38
CA PRO A 129 -2.63 -8.16 -10.33
C PRO A 129 -2.32 -6.68 -10.52
N ILE A 130 -1.22 -6.22 -9.92
CA ILE A 130 -0.77 -4.82 -10.02
C ILE A 130 0.60 -4.70 -10.68
N ALA A 131 0.83 -3.56 -11.33
CA ALA A 131 2.09 -3.20 -11.95
C ALA A 131 2.45 -1.73 -11.69
N ASP A 132 3.73 -1.39 -11.85
CA ASP A 132 4.23 -0.03 -11.64
C ASP A 132 3.53 1.00 -12.54
N GLY A 133 3.14 2.12 -11.96
CA GLY A 133 2.49 3.23 -12.65
C GLY A 133 0.99 3.05 -12.91
N GLU A 134 0.37 1.95 -12.49
CA GLU A 134 -1.07 1.75 -12.69
C GLU A 134 -1.93 2.69 -11.83
N HIS A 135 -3.13 2.99 -12.34
CA HIS A 135 -4.09 3.88 -11.69
C HIS A 135 -5.39 3.13 -11.36
N TYR A 136 -5.81 3.26 -10.11
CA TYR A 136 -7.02 2.66 -9.58
C TYR A 136 -7.89 3.72 -8.93
N GLU A 137 -9.21 3.56 -8.97
CA GLU A 137 -10.12 4.48 -8.32
C GLU A 137 -11.06 3.77 -7.34
N LEU A 138 -11.30 4.41 -6.20
CA LEU A 138 -12.32 4.08 -5.22
C LEU A 138 -13.33 5.21 -5.15
N VAL A 139 -14.54 4.95 -5.63
CA VAL A 139 -15.61 5.95 -5.74
C VAL A 139 -16.74 5.61 -4.78
N TYR A 140 -17.02 6.52 -3.84
CA TYR A 140 -18.18 6.41 -2.97
C TYR A 140 -19.46 6.51 -3.82
N THR A 141 -20.24 5.44 -3.84
CA THR A 141 -21.42 5.30 -4.70
C THR A 141 -22.64 4.97 -3.85
N VAL A 142 -23.79 5.56 -4.18
CA VAL A 142 -25.09 5.25 -3.57
C VAL A 142 -25.95 4.55 -4.62
N GLY A 143 -26.44 3.35 -4.30
CA GLY A 143 -27.27 2.50 -5.16
C GLY A 143 -28.76 2.49 -4.81
#